data_AF-A0A1B6IKP2-F1
#
_entry.id   AF-A0A1B6IKP2-F1
#
_cell.length_a   1.000
_cell.length_b   1.000
_cell.length_c   1.000
_cell.angle_alpha   90.00
_cell.angle_beta   90.00
_cell.angle_gamma   90.00
#
_symmetry.space_group_name_H-M   'P 1'
#
loop_
_entity.id
_entity.type
_entity.pdbx_description
1 polymer ?
#
loop_
_entity_poly.entity_id
_entity_poly.type
_entity_poly.pdbx_seq_one_letter_code
_entity_poly.pdbx_strand_id
1 'polypeptide(L)'
;KFEPIINQEIIFQLEEWLYGPYPSNVSSLHSYWQSVYHYQDVSPQHDDTLGTVASSLARLAARHLTNSAVHCAVSAGKVLEVTSYLHNDNYKGTLIKFSTQIKGREEAVTLETWFRPQNNFTVIHNIGPAQRLKSMVVSSEYDQKEQFSRNLLRALGVFSEPSLSLQVISGTEAHNLTFLWGPPRG
;
A
#
# COMPACT_ATOMS: atom_id res chain seq x y z
N LYS A 1 -13.05 19.48 -3.80
CA LYS A 1 -13.24 18.23 -3.02
C LYS A 1 -11.93 17.96 -2.28
N PHE A 2 -11.99 17.57 -1.02
CA PHE A 2 -10.82 17.16 -0.24
C PHE A 2 -10.82 15.64 -0.10
N GLU A 3 -9.68 15.01 -0.35
CA GLU A 3 -9.47 13.57 -0.17
C GLU A 3 -8.15 13.40 0.59
N PRO A 4 -8.16 12.99 1.88
CA PRO A 4 -6.93 12.85 2.65
C PRO A 4 -5.96 11.82 2.07
N ILE A 5 -6.46 10.83 1.32
CA ILE A 5 -5.64 9.85 0.60
C ILE A 5 -4.86 10.46 -0.58
N ILE A 6 -5.28 11.63 -1.08
CA ILE A 6 -4.62 12.36 -2.17
C ILE A 6 -3.73 13.47 -1.60
N ASN A 7 -4.27 14.31 -0.72
CA ASN A 7 -3.53 15.36 -0.04
C ASN A 7 -4.24 15.75 1.26
N GLN A 8 -3.67 15.33 2.39
CA GLN A 8 -4.11 15.68 3.73
C GLN A 8 -3.55 17.04 4.17
N GLU A 9 -2.37 17.42 3.69
CA GLU A 9 -1.70 18.67 4.07
C GLU A 9 -2.58 19.91 3.81
N ILE A 10 -3.27 19.97 2.68
CA ILE A 10 -4.18 21.09 2.36
C ILE A 10 -5.38 21.15 3.32
N ILE A 11 -5.80 20.02 3.88
CA ILE A 11 -6.87 19.95 4.88
C ILE A 11 -6.37 20.58 6.17
N PHE A 12 -5.15 20.26 6.60
CA PHE A 12 -4.56 20.86 7.79
C PHE A 12 -4.35 22.36 7.65
N GLN A 13 -3.82 22.83 6.51
CA GLN A 13 -3.64 24.27 6.29
C GLN A 13 -4.96 25.04 6.40
N LEU A 14 -6.06 24.45 5.90
CA LEU A 14 -7.39 25.05 6.02
C LEU A 14 -7.90 25.02 7.48
N GLU A 15 -7.75 23.90 8.19
CA GLU A 15 -8.17 23.78 9.59
C GLU A 15 -7.40 24.73 10.51
N GLU A 16 -6.08 24.83 10.35
CA GLU A 16 -5.25 25.74 11.14
C GLU A 16 -5.58 27.21 10.86
N TRP A 17 -5.93 27.54 9.61
CA TRP A 17 -6.38 28.89 9.26
C TRP A 17 -7.71 29.25 9.92
N LEU A 18 -8.64 28.29 10.04
CA LEU A 18 -9.96 28.51 10.64
C LEU A 18 -9.94 28.50 12.18
N TYR A 19 -9.18 27.59 12.78
CA TYR A 19 -9.29 27.26 14.21
C TYR A 19 -7.99 27.46 14.99
N GLY A 20 -6.90 27.83 14.32
CA GLY A 20 -5.57 27.97 14.93
C GLY A 20 -4.77 26.65 14.89
N PRO A 21 -3.48 26.72 15.25
CA PRO A 21 -2.55 25.59 15.11
C PRO A 21 -2.84 24.47 16.10
N TYR A 22 -2.51 23.23 15.71
CA TYR A 22 -2.58 22.08 16.58
C TYR A 22 -1.57 22.17 17.75
N PRO A 23 -1.91 21.66 18.95
CA PRO A 23 -0.96 21.54 20.05
C PRO A 23 0.24 20.64 19.70
N SER A 24 1.42 20.98 20.21
CA SER A 24 2.68 20.26 19.89
C SER A 24 2.74 18.81 20.42
N ASN A 25 1.78 18.39 21.26
CA ASN A 25 1.73 17.05 21.84
C ASN A 25 0.79 16.09 21.07
N VAL A 26 0.20 16.51 19.95
CA VAL A 26 -0.64 15.64 19.14
C VAL A 26 0.24 14.64 18.39
N SER A 27 0.19 13.37 18.80
CA SER A 27 0.87 12.29 18.09
C SER A 27 0.18 11.98 16.77
N SER A 28 0.96 11.60 15.75
CA SER A 28 0.42 11.11 14.47
C SER A 28 -0.49 12.10 13.74
N LEU A 29 -0.32 13.40 13.99
CA LEU A 29 -1.09 14.45 13.31
C LEU A 29 -1.06 14.27 11.79
N HIS A 30 0.13 14.07 11.21
CA HIS A 30 0.30 13.89 9.76
C HIS A 30 0.12 12.45 9.27
N SER A 31 -0.53 11.60 10.06
CA SER A 31 -0.85 10.23 9.67
C SER A 31 -2.30 10.13 9.23
N TYR A 32 -2.55 9.29 8.24
CA TYR A 32 -3.88 8.97 7.75
C TYR A 32 -4.03 7.47 7.55
N TRP A 33 -5.15 6.94 8.02
CA TRP A 33 -5.51 5.52 7.90
C TRP A 33 -6.85 5.41 7.18
N GLN A 34 -6.87 4.58 6.14
CA GLN A 34 -8.09 4.31 5.38
C GLN A 34 -8.37 2.81 5.38
N SER A 35 -9.51 2.44 5.97
CA SER A 35 -10.01 1.07 5.89
C SER A 35 -10.34 0.74 4.43
N VAL A 36 -9.86 -0.41 3.98
CA VAL A 36 -10.06 -0.97 2.62
C VAL A 36 -10.93 -2.23 2.68
N TYR A 37 -10.87 -2.97 3.79
CA TYR A 37 -11.65 -4.17 4.02
C TYR A 37 -11.95 -4.32 5.51
N HIS A 38 -13.19 -4.68 5.83
CA HIS A 38 -13.57 -5.17 7.14
C HIS A 38 -14.39 -6.46 7.03
N TYR A 39 -14.12 -7.45 7.88
CA TYR A 39 -14.74 -8.78 7.77
C TYR A 39 -16.26 -8.82 8.01
N GLN A 40 -16.83 -7.75 8.57
CA GLN A 40 -18.26 -7.58 8.81
C GLN A 40 -18.96 -6.82 7.68
N ASP A 41 -18.22 -6.35 6.67
CA ASP A 41 -18.82 -5.66 5.53
C ASP A 41 -19.68 -6.63 4.73
N VAL A 42 -20.94 -6.25 4.54
CA VAL A 42 -21.92 -7.04 3.78
C VAL A 42 -21.96 -6.60 2.31
N SER A 43 -21.65 -5.32 2.05
CA SER A 43 -21.65 -4.72 0.72
C SER A 43 -20.72 -3.50 0.69
N PRO A 44 -20.00 -3.24 -0.41
CA PRO A 44 -19.88 -4.08 -1.60
C PRO A 44 -19.19 -5.42 -1.30
N GLN A 45 -19.33 -6.40 -2.19
CA GLN A 45 -18.62 -7.66 -2.05
C GLN A 45 -17.10 -7.39 -2.06
N HIS A 46 -16.38 -8.08 -1.18
CA HIS A 46 -14.93 -7.95 -1.10
C HIS A 46 -14.25 -8.38 -2.41
N ASP A 47 -13.17 -7.69 -2.77
CA ASP A 47 -12.31 -8.10 -3.87
C ASP A 47 -11.56 -9.39 -3.50
N ASP A 48 -11.78 -10.44 -4.28
CA ASP A 48 -11.12 -11.75 -4.13
C ASP A 48 -9.59 -11.64 -4.19
N THR A 49 -9.08 -10.70 -5.00
CA THR A 49 -7.64 -10.43 -5.14
C THR A 49 -7.08 -9.89 -3.82
N LEU A 50 -7.71 -8.85 -3.28
CA LEU A 50 -7.35 -8.29 -1.98
C LEU A 50 -7.40 -9.34 -0.87
N GLY A 51 -8.48 -10.12 -0.79
CA GLY A 51 -8.64 -11.18 0.23
C GLY A 51 -7.55 -12.25 0.14
N THR A 52 -7.20 -12.67 -1.07
CA THR A 52 -6.14 -13.67 -1.33
C THR A 52 -4.76 -13.14 -0.95
N VAL A 53 -4.42 -11.92 -1.39
CA VAL A 53 -3.15 -11.28 -1.07
C VAL A 53 -3.02 -11.02 0.43
N ALA A 54 -4.05 -10.47 1.06
CA ALA A 54 -4.05 -10.17 2.49
C ALA A 54 -3.89 -11.46 3.34
N SER A 55 -4.59 -12.53 2.97
CA SER A 55 -4.45 -13.83 3.64
C SER A 55 -3.06 -14.43 3.46
N SER A 56 -2.44 -14.24 2.29
CA SER A 56 -1.06 -14.68 2.04
C SER A 56 -0.05 -13.91 2.88
N LEU A 57 -0.22 -12.60 2.97
CA LEU A 57 0.61 -11.72 3.79
C LEU A 57 0.46 -12.02 5.29
N ALA A 58 -0.76 -12.30 5.77
CA ALA A 58 -0.98 -12.75 7.15
C ALA A 58 -0.24 -14.06 7.45
N ARG A 59 -0.28 -15.06 6.54
CA ARG A 59 0.50 -16.30 6.68
C ARG A 59 2.01 -16.04 6.67
N LEU A 60 2.48 -15.12 5.84
CA LEU A 60 3.89 -14.74 5.81
C LEU A 60 4.33 -14.12 7.14
N ALA A 61 3.52 -13.22 7.70
CA ALA A 61 3.78 -12.62 9.02
C ALA A 61 3.82 -13.68 10.14
N ALA A 62 2.85 -14.60 10.18
CA ALA A 62 2.82 -15.69 11.16
C ALA A 62 4.04 -16.61 11.06
N ARG A 63 4.48 -16.95 9.83
CA ARG A 63 5.72 -17.71 9.61
C ARG A 63 6.96 -16.95 10.08
N HIS A 64 7.04 -15.66 9.78
CA HIS A 64 8.15 -14.82 10.20
C HIS A 64 8.27 -14.75 11.73
N LEU A 65 7.14 -14.58 12.42
CA LEU A 65 7.09 -14.61 13.88
C LEU A 65 7.50 -15.98 14.44
N THR A 66 6.98 -17.06 13.84
CA THR A 66 7.32 -18.42 14.25
C THR A 66 8.81 -18.72 14.12
N ASN A 67 9.44 -18.27 13.05
CA ASN A 67 10.87 -18.48 12.83
C ASN A 67 11.74 -17.59 13.73
N SER A 68 11.23 -16.43 14.13
CA SER A 68 11.97 -15.46 14.96
C SER A 68 11.86 -15.74 16.46
N ALA A 69 10.85 -16.51 16.89
CA ALA A 69 10.57 -16.78 18.29
C ALA A 69 10.74 -18.28 18.61
N VAL A 70 11.70 -18.60 19.47
CA VAL A 70 12.06 -19.98 19.87
C VAL A 70 10.89 -20.76 20.49
N HIS A 71 9.89 -20.07 21.04
CA HIS A 71 8.73 -20.69 21.74
C HIS A 71 7.36 -20.23 21.25
N CYS A 72 7.27 -19.48 20.15
CA CYS A 72 5.99 -18.96 19.65
C CYS A 72 5.67 -19.54 18.28
N ALA A 73 5.05 -20.72 18.22
CA ALA A 73 4.50 -21.23 16.97
C ALA A 73 3.13 -20.58 16.72
N VAL A 74 3.03 -19.81 15.64
CA VAL A 74 1.90 -18.93 15.31
C VAL A 74 1.31 -19.39 13.98
N SER A 75 -0.01 -19.60 13.94
CA SER A 75 -0.74 -19.87 12.69
C SER A 75 -1.70 -18.72 12.37
N ALA A 76 -1.65 -18.22 11.13
CA ALA A 76 -2.58 -17.20 10.67
C ALA A 76 -3.97 -17.80 10.45
N GLY A 77 -4.98 -17.15 11.03
CA GLY A 77 -6.39 -17.42 10.85
C GLY A 77 -7.02 -16.45 9.83
N LYS A 78 -8.19 -15.91 10.18
CA LYS A 78 -9.00 -15.07 9.31
C LYS A 78 -8.45 -13.63 9.27
N VAL A 79 -8.37 -13.04 8.09
CA VAL A 79 -8.14 -11.59 7.94
C VAL A 79 -9.38 -10.84 8.45
N LEU A 80 -9.16 -9.90 9.36
CA LEU A 80 -10.21 -9.11 10.00
C LEU A 80 -10.33 -7.74 9.34
N GLU A 81 -9.20 -7.06 9.14
CA GLU A 81 -9.16 -5.70 8.62
C GLU A 81 -7.95 -5.52 7.71
N VAL A 82 -8.12 -4.69 6.67
CA VAL A 82 -7.03 -4.20 5.82
C VAL A 82 -7.13 -2.69 5.77
N THR A 83 -6.05 -2.01 6.17
CA THR A 83 -6.03 -0.56 6.31
C THR A 83 -4.81 0.02 5.62
N SER A 84 -5.01 0.93 4.66
CA SER A 84 -3.92 1.68 4.05
C SER A 84 -3.43 2.76 5.00
N TYR A 85 -2.11 2.86 5.16
CA TYR A 85 -1.45 3.82 6.04
C TYR A 85 -0.59 4.80 5.23
N LEU A 86 -0.88 6.09 5.41
CA LEU A 86 -0.15 7.21 4.84
C LEU A 86 0.44 8.06 5.97
N HIS A 87 1.61 8.65 5.72
CA HIS A 87 2.22 9.63 6.61
C HIS A 87 2.91 10.72 5.80
N ASN A 88 2.58 11.98 6.07
CA ASN A 88 2.96 13.16 5.27
C ASN A 88 2.60 12.96 3.79
N ASP A 89 1.34 12.64 3.47
CA ASP A 89 0.82 12.38 2.11
C ASP A 89 1.53 11.26 1.33
N ASN A 90 2.36 10.46 2.00
CA ASN A 90 3.09 9.36 1.38
C ASN A 90 2.57 8.03 1.89
N TYR A 91 2.17 7.17 0.96
CA TYR A 91 1.84 5.77 1.28
C TYR A 91 3.03 5.09 1.96
N LYS A 92 2.81 4.61 3.19
CA LYS A 92 3.80 3.92 4.02
C LYS A 92 3.63 2.41 3.94
N GLY A 93 2.41 1.93 3.75
CA GLY A 93 2.10 0.53 3.52
C GLY A 93 0.67 0.21 3.91
N THR A 94 0.35 -1.07 3.95
CA THR A 94 -0.95 -1.59 4.38
C THR A 94 -0.77 -2.35 5.68
N LEU A 95 -1.64 -2.06 6.64
CA LEU A 95 -1.82 -2.81 7.87
C LEU A 95 -2.82 -3.92 7.62
N ILE A 96 -2.47 -5.14 8.02
CA ILE A 96 -3.33 -6.31 7.91
C ILE A 96 -3.52 -6.86 9.31
N LYS A 97 -4.76 -6.81 9.79
CA LYS A 97 -5.16 -7.35 11.08
C LYS A 97 -5.80 -8.72 10.85
N PHE A 98 -5.35 -9.72 11.60
CA PHE A 98 -5.81 -11.10 11.42
C PHE A 98 -5.87 -11.84 12.76
N SER A 99 -6.80 -12.78 12.88
CA SER A 99 -6.84 -13.70 14.02
C SER A 99 -5.72 -14.73 13.91
N THR A 100 -5.21 -15.20 15.03
CA THR A 100 -4.13 -16.18 15.07
C THR A 100 -4.25 -17.11 16.27
N GLN A 101 -3.83 -18.36 16.09
CA GLN A 101 -3.66 -19.31 17.18
C GLN A 101 -2.18 -19.43 17.53
N ILE A 102 -1.87 -19.29 18.83
CA ILE A 102 -0.53 -19.53 19.36
C ILE A 102 -0.51 -20.92 20.00
N LYS A 103 0.48 -21.74 19.63
CA LYS A 103 0.65 -23.06 20.24
C LYS A 103 0.82 -22.94 21.76
N GLY A 104 -0.03 -23.64 22.51
CA GLY A 104 -0.02 -23.61 23.99
C GLY A 104 -0.93 -22.56 24.61
N ARG A 105 -1.64 -21.76 23.81
CA ARG A 105 -2.71 -20.87 24.27
C ARG A 105 -4.05 -21.37 23.71
N GLU A 106 -5.08 -21.42 24.56
CA GLU A 106 -6.42 -21.84 24.14
C GLU A 106 -7.12 -20.74 23.35
N GLU A 107 -6.99 -19.50 23.79
CA GLU A 107 -7.62 -18.36 23.14
C GLU A 107 -6.85 -17.90 21.89
N ALA A 108 -7.61 -17.67 20.82
CA ALA A 108 -7.10 -16.98 19.64
C ALA A 108 -6.77 -15.52 20.01
N VAL A 109 -5.64 -15.03 19.53
CA VAL A 109 -5.27 -13.61 19.66
C VAL A 109 -5.35 -12.92 18.31
N THR A 110 -5.34 -11.60 18.32
CA THR A 110 -5.29 -10.80 17.09
C THR A 110 -3.90 -10.22 16.93
N LEU A 111 -3.37 -10.29 15.71
CA LEU A 111 -2.13 -9.62 15.34
C LEU A 111 -2.40 -8.64 14.20
N GLU A 112 -1.60 -7.58 14.18
CA GLU A 112 -1.54 -6.65 13.07
C GLU A 112 -0.11 -6.64 12.52
N THR A 113 0.00 -6.63 11.21
CA THR A 113 1.28 -6.61 10.50
C THR A 113 1.28 -5.52 9.46
N TRP A 114 2.43 -4.89 9.28
CA TRP A 114 2.60 -3.79 8.32
C TRP A 114 3.41 -4.27 7.12
N PHE A 115 2.81 -4.17 5.94
CA PHE A 115 3.44 -4.54 4.67
C PHE A 115 3.54 -3.36 3.72
N ARG A 116 4.60 -3.34 2.91
CA ARG A 116 4.77 -2.37 1.83
C ARG A 116 5.24 -3.09 0.57
N PRO A 117 4.64 -2.85 -0.60
CA PRO A 117 5.13 -3.36 -1.87
C PRO A 117 6.58 -2.90 -2.11
N GLN A 118 7.43 -3.83 -2.55
CA GLN A 118 8.80 -3.50 -2.93
C GLN A 118 8.82 -2.85 -4.32
N ASN A 119 9.58 -1.76 -4.48
CA ASN A 119 9.80 -1.12 -5.78
C ASN A 119 11.09 -1.67 -6.38
N ASN A 120 10.98 -2.48 -7.44
CA ASN A 120 12.14 -3.04 -8.15
C ASN A 120 12.51 -2.23 -9.40
N PHE A 121 12.54 -0.90 -9.29
CA PHE A 121 12.92 -0.03 -10.41
C PHE A 121 14.44 0.15 -10.45
N THR A 122 15.05 -0.18 -11.59
CA THR A 122 16.49 -0.01 -11.83
C THR A 122 16.73 0.59 -13.20
N VAL A 123 17.74 1.44 -13.31
CA VAL A 123 18.20 2.03 -14.57
C VAL A 123 19.58 1.47 -14.87
N ILE A 124 19.67 0.58 -15.87
CA ILE A 124 20.91 -0.15 -16.20
C ILE A 124 21.98 0.80 -16.74
N HIS A 125 21.61 1.65 -17.71
CA HIS A 125 22.51 2.62 -18.32
C HIS A 125 22.01 4.03 -18.03
N ASN A 126 22.43 4.57 -16.89
CA ASN A 126 21.98 5.88 -16.39
C ASN A 126 22.72 7.06 -17.05
N ILE A 127 22.59 7.18 -18.38
CA ILE A 127 23.25 8.20 -19.20
C ILE A 127 22.25 8.90 -20.13
N GLY A 128 22.52 10.16 -20.46
CA GLY A 128 21.68 10.97 -21.35
C GLY A 128 20.21 11.01 -20.89
N PRO A 129 19.23 10.69 -21.75
CA PRO A 129 17.81 10.82 -21.42
C PRO A 129 17.35 9.88 -20.29
N ALA A 130 18.04 8.76 -20.08
CA ALA A 130 17.70 7.80 -19.03
C ALA A 130 17.85 8.37 -17.62
N GLN A 131 18.70 9.39 -17.43
CA GLN A 131 18.89 10.10 -16.16
C GLN A 131 17.64 10.82 -15.67
N ARG A 132 16.68 11.04 -16.57
CA ARG A 132 15.41 11.68 -16.24
C ARG A 132 14.40 10.69 -15.67
N LEU A 133 14.60 9.38 -15.80
CA LEU A 133 13.65 8.37 -15.29
C LEU A 133 13.73 8.31 -13.75
N LYS A 134 12.64 8.69 -13.06
CA LYS A 134 12.57 8.72 -11.59
C LYS A 134 12.02 7.43 -11.01
N SER A 135 10.92 6.95 -11.58
CA SER A 135 10.26 5.73 -11.12
C SER A 135 9.36 5.15 -12.18
N MET A 136 9.23 3.83 -12.16
CA MET A 136 8.26 3.09 -12.94
C MET A 136 7.48 2.17 -12.00
N VAL A 137 6.16 2.30 -12.00
CA VAL A 137 5.28 1.54 -11.11
C VAL A 137 4.16 0.91 -11.90
N VAL A 138 3.96 -0.39 -11.72
CA VAL A 138 2.81 -1.13 -12.24
C VAL A 138 1.77 -1.26 -11.12
N SER A 139 0.53 -0.89 -11.41
CA SER A 139 -0.64 -1.09 -10.53
C SER A 139 -1.93 -1.18 -11.36
N SER A 140 -3.10 -1.15 -10.73
CA SER A 140 -4.42 -1.04 -11.38
C SER A 140 -5.16 0.21 -10.90
N GLU A 141 -6.35 0.46 -11.45
CA GLU A 141 -7.26 1.53 -11.02
C GLU A 141 -6.60 2.91 -11.06
N TYR A 142 -5.99 3.23 -12.20
CA TYR A 142 -5.36 4.52 -12.39
C TYR A 142 -6.42 5.63 -12.51
N ASP A 143 -6.43 6.53 -11.53
CA ASP A 143 -7.25 7.72 -11.53
C ASP A 143 -6.58 8.79 -12.40
N GLN A 144 -7.12 9.01 -13.60
CA GLN A 144 -6.59 10.00 -14.54
C GLN A 144 -6.72 11.44 -14.02
N LYS A 145 -7.69 11.71 -13.14
CA LYS A 145 -7.90 13.06 -12.64
C LYS A 145 -6.87 13.40 -11.56
N GLU A 146 -6.67 12.48 -10.61
CA GLU A 146 -5.70 12.66 -9.52
C GLU A 146 -4.29 12.18 -9.90
N GLN A 147 -4.11 11.62 -11.11
CA GLN A 147 -2.85 11.09 -11.67
C GLN A 147 -2.21 10.02 -10.76
N PHE A 148 -3.04 9.16 -10.16
CA PHE A 148 -2.63 8.25 -9.09
C PHE A 148 -3.37 6.90 -9.16
N SER A 149 -2.69 5.79 -8.87
CA SER A 149 -3.33 4.48 -8.78
C SER A 149 -4.04 4.29 -7.45
N ARG A 150 -5.35 4.01 -7.47
CA ARG A 150 -6.14 3.77 -6.26
C ARG A 150 -5.79 2.44 -5.58
N ASN A 151 -5.28 1.45 -6.33
CA ASN A 151 -4.73 0.21 -5.79
C ASN A 151 -3.33 0.43 -5.19
N LEU A 152 -3.29 0.89 -3.93
CA LEU A 152 -2.05 1.17 -3.17
C LEU A 152 -1.22 -0.07 -2.85
N LEU A 153 -1.89 -1.17 -2.50
CA LEU A 153 -1.23 -2.44 -2.18
C LEU A 153 -0.66 -3.12 -3.44
N ARG A 154 -1.08 -2.67 -4.63
CA ARG A 154 -0.70 -3.23 -5.94
C ARG A 154 -1.01 -4.72 -6.03
N ALA A 155 -2.12 -5.10 -5.39
CA ALA A 155 -2.64 -6.45 -5.48
C ALA A 155 -3.26 -6.62 -6.87
N LEU A 156 -2.64 -7.46 -7.72
CA LEU A 156 -3.11 -7.73 -9.07
C LEU A 156 -3.58 -9.18 -9.17
N GLY A 157 -4.80 -9.35 -9.64
CA GLY A 157 -5.42 -10.63 -9.93
C GLY A 157 -5.37 -10.96 -11.42
N VAL A 158 -5.87 -12.13 -11.79
CA VAL A 158 -5.89 -12.60 -13.19
C VAL A 158 -6.78 -11.77 -14.11
N PHE A 159 -7.75 -11.05 -13.54
CA PHE A 159 -8.68 -10.18 -14.25
C PHE A 159 -8.37 -8.69 -14.05
N SER A 160 -7.29 -8.35 -13.34
CA SER A 160 -6.89 -6.96 -13.16
C SER A 160 -6.41 -6.38 -14.49
N GLU A 161 -6.77 -5.13 -14.75
CA GLU A 161 -6.22 -4.35 -15.87
C GLU A 161 -5.01 -3.55 -15.38
N PRO A 162 -3.77 -3.98 -15.69
CA PRO A 162 -2.58 -3.30 -15.23
C PRO A 162 -2.35 -2.00 -16.01
N SER A 163 -1.83 -1.01 -15.30
CA SER A 163 -1.44 0.30 -15.81
C SER A 163 -0.01 0.60 -15.37
N LEU A 164 0.74 1.26 -16.25
CA LEU A 164 2.11 1.70 -15.98
C LEU A 164 2.12 3.20 -15.69
N SER A 165 2.57 3.57 -14.50
CA SER A 165 2.87 4.96 -14.15
C SER A 165 4.37 5.20 -14.27
N LEU A 166 4.75 6.12 -15.16
CA LEU A 166 6.13 6.56 -15.35
C LEU A 166 6.29 7.99 -14.82
N GLN A 167 7.26 8.19 -13.93
CA GLN A 167 7.68 9.53 -13.50
C GLN A 167 9.01 9.89 -14.14
N VAL A 168 9.05 11.06 -14.74
CA VAL A 168 10.22 11.60 -15.46
C VAL A 168 10.50 13.01 -14.97
N ILE A 169 11.77 13.37 -14.82
CA ILE A 169 12.20 14.74 -14.57
C ILE A 169 11.93 15.57 -15.83
N SER A 170 11.33 16.74 -15.65
CA SER A 170 11.16 17.73 -16.71
C SER A 170 12.48 18.00 -17.44
N GLY A 171 12.41 18.20 -18.74
CA GLY A 171 13.56 18.46 -19.60
C GLY A 171 13.12 19.12 -20.89
N THR A 172 14.06 19.74 -21.58
CA THR A 172 13.81 20.56 -22.78
C THR A 172 13.69 19.75 -24.05
N GLU A 173 14.23 18.53 -24.06
CA GLU A 173 14.25 17.64 -25.23
C GLU A 173 13.17 16.56 -25.14
N ALA A 174 12.58 16.27 -26.30
CA ALA A 174 11.67 15.15 -26.48
C ALA A 174 12.46 13.90 -26.87
N HIS A 175 12.13 12.77 -26.25
CA HIS A 175 12.70 11.47 -26.56
C HIS A 175 11.59 10.43 -26.69
N ASN A 176 11.79 9.47 -27.58
CA ASN A 176 10.87 8.35 -27.74
C ASN A 176 11.21 7.25 -26.75
N LEU A 177 10.19 6.63 -26.18
CA LEU A 177 10.31 5.50 -25.26
C LEU A 177 9.57 4.30 -25.85
N THR A 178 10.17 3.12 -25.71
CA THR A 178 9.55 1.84 -26.07
C THR A 178 9.34 1.04 -24.79
N PHE A 179 8.12 0.57 -24.59
CA PHE A 179 7.76 -0.27 -23.44
C PHE A 179 7.52 -1.71 -23.90
N LEU A 180 7.97 -2.67 -23.10
CA LEU A 180 7.76 -4.09 -23.32
C LEU A 180 7.17 -4.70 -22.05
N TRP A 181 6.07 -5.43 -22.19
CA TRP A 181 5.49 -6.25 -21.13
C TRP A 181 5.90 -7.70 -21.35
N GLY A 182 6.67 -8.26 -20.43
CA GLY A 182 7.10 -9.65 -20.47
C GLY A 182 6.22 -10.54 -19.57
N PRO A 183 5.82 -11.74 -20.01
CA PRO A 183 5.14 -12.69 -19.14
C PRO A 183 6.14 -13.28 -18.12
N PRO A 184 5.65 -13.91 -17.03
CA PRO A 184 6.54 -14.53 -16.04
C PRO A 184 7.47 -15.62 -16.57
N ARG A 185 7.20 -16.20 -17.74
CA ARG A 185 7.95 -17.33 -18.32
C ARG A 185 8.93 -16.95 -19.44
N GLY A 186 9.11 -15.66 -19.71
CA GLY A 186 9.96 -15.18 -20.81
C GLY A 186 9.24 -15.23 -22.15
#